data_AF-A0A965Q2Z4-F1
#
_entry.id   AF-A0A965Q2Z4-F1
#
_cell.length_a   1.000
_cell.length_b   1.000
_cell.length_c   1.000
_cell.angle_alpha   90.00
_cell.angle_beta   90.00
_cell.angle_gamma   90.00
#
_symmetry.space_group_name_H-M   'P 1'
#
loop_
_entity.id
_entity.type
_entity.pdbx_description
1 polymer ?
#
loop_
_entity_poly.entity_id
_entity_poly.type
_entity_poly.pdbx_seq_one_letter_code
_entity_poly.pdbx_strand_id
1 'polypeptide(L)'
;MKEETKIKDTALGGWLREKAPGILDTVGDLLPDQGALGVVKNLIDKQYPDLDPEEVRAKIDAEIAFQNNVTERWKADMNSDINLAKYIRPVTLIALMAMFMVTMVLDSLDYLPFNVKESYVSLLEILMLTSFGAYFAGRTIEKAKKQ
;
A
#
# COMPACT_ATOMS: atom_id res chain seq x y z
N MET A 1 7.24 8.95 -2.45
CA MET A 1 7.84 7.78 -1.79
C MET A 1 8.19 8.23 -0.38
N LYS A 2 7.57 7.66 0.66
CA LYS A 2 8.02 7.93 2.03
C LYS A 2 9.40 7.28 2.16
N GLU A 3 10.39 8.02 2.62
CA GLU A 3 11.72 7.48 2.90
C GLU A 3 11.59 6.36 3.93
N GLU A 4 11.99 5.15 3.54
CA GLU A 4 12.05 4.01 4.45
C GLU A 4 13.19 4.26 5.44
N THR A 5 12.89 4.22 6.74
CA THR A 5 13.86 4.51 7.79
C THR A 5 14.95 3.45 7.78
N LYS A 6 16.21 3.87 7.59
CA LYS A 6 17.37 2.97 7.53
C LYS A 6 17.86 2.62 8.93
N ILE A 7 18.61 1.52 9.06
CA ILE A 7 19.20 1.07 10.35
C ILE A 7 19.99 2.19 11.03
N LYS A 8 20.74 3.00 10.28
CA LYS A 8 21.50 4.12 10.84
C LYS A 8 20.66 5.20 11.50
N ASP A 9 19.40 5.29 11.13
CA ASP A 9 18.47 6.30 11.63
C ASP A 9 17.59 5.77 12.76
N THR A 10 17.74 4.49 13.15
CA THR A 10 17.00 3.89 14.27
C THR A 10 17.74 4.02 15.61
N ALA A 11 17.03 3.71 16.70
CA ALA A 11 17.63 3.65 18.03
C ALA A 11 18.75 2.58 18.11
N LEU A 12 18.60 1.47 17.38
CA LEU A 12 19.66 0.47 17.22
C LEU A 12 20.87 1.06 16.48
N GLY A 13 20.67 1.84 15.41
CA GLY A 13 21.75 2.55 14.72
C GLY A 13 22.51 3.53 15.61
N GLY A 14 21.81 4.24 16.50
CA GLY A 14 22.42 5.10 17.53
C GLY A 14 23.34 4.32 18.46
N TRP A 15 22.86 3.17 18.97
CA TRP A 15 23.66 2.29 19.84
C TRP A 15 24.86 1.67 19.10
N LEU A 16 24.68 1.27 17.83
CA LEU A 16 25.76 0.75 17.00
C LEU A 16 26.85 1.80 16.74
N ARG A 17 26.53 3.10 16.63
CA ARG A 17 27.56 4.16 16.53
C ARG A 17 28.51 4.16 17.73
N GLU A 18 27.97 3.89 18.92
CA GLU A 18 28.74 3.97 20.18
C GLU A 18 29.52 2.69 20.46
N LYS A 19 28.92 1.53 20.18
CA LYS A 19 29.46 0.22 20.60
C LYS A 19 30.09 -0.60 19.47
N ALA A 20 29.63 -0.43 18.23
CA ALA A 20 30.07 -1.23 17.08
C ALA A 20 30.01 -0.43 15.76
N PRO A 21 30.83 0.63 15.61
CA PRO A 21 30.76 1.53 14.46
C PRO A 21 31.03 0.81 13.12
N GLY A 22 31.91 -0.20 13.10
CA GLY A 22 32.21 -0.97 11.88
C GLY A 22 31.03 -1.79 11.35
N ILE A 23 30.09 -2.17 12.22
CA ILE A 23 28.85 -2.85 11.80
C ILE A 23 27.90 -1.84 11.17
N LEU A 24 27.80 -0.65 11.74
CA LEU A 24 26.97 0.41 11.19
C LEU A 24 27.43 0.85 9.80
N ASP A 25 28.74 0.90 9.55
CA ASP A 25 29.27 1.23 8.22
C ASP A 25 28.89 0.17 7.17
N THR A 26 28.67 -1.07 7.60
CA THR A 26 28.34 -2.19 6.71
C THR A 26 26.83 -2.32 6.47
N VAL A 27 26.01 -2.14 7.51
CA VAL A 27 24.56 -2.41 7.46
C VAL A 27 23.70 -1.16 7.63
N GLY A 28 24.30 0.01 7.85
CA GLY A 28 23.59 1.23 8.22
C GLY A 28 22.66 1.76 7.15
N ASP A 29 22.92 1.44 5.88
CA ASP A 29 22.04 1.80 4.76
C ASP A 29 20.93 0.79 4.47
N LEU A 30 20.94 -0.37 5.13
CA LEU A 30 19.88 -1.37 5.01
C LEU A 30 18.63 -0.94 5.79
N LEU A 31 17.50 -1.52 5.39
CA LEU A 31 16.27 -1.39 6.14
C LEU A 31 16.33 -2.27 7.39
N PRO A 32 15.71 -1.86 8.52
CA PRO A 32 15.63 -2.66 9.74
C PRO A 32 14.60 -3.78 9.59
N ASP A 33 14.74 -4.63 8.59
CA ASP A 33 13.91 -5.82 8.41
C ASP A 33 14.51 -7.03 9.16
N GLN A 34 13.73 -8.10 9.30
CA GLN A 34 14.19 -9.30 10.01
C GLN A 34 15.47 -9.90 9.39
N GLY A 35 15.70 -9.69 8.09
CA GLY A 35 16.90 -10.15 7.39
C GLY A 35 18.14 -9.36 7.80
N ALA A 36 18.09 -8.03 7.69
CA ALA A 36 19.20 -7.15 8.00
C ALA A 36 19.53 -7.17 9.50
N LEU A 37 18.53 -7.21 10.39
CA LEU A 37 18.75 -7.35 11.84
C LEU A 37 19.42 -8.69 12.19
N GLY A 38 19.12 -9.77 11.45
CA GLY A 38 19.83 -11.04 11.56
C GLY A 38 21.30 -10.94 11.13
N VAL A 39 21.61 -10.15 10.10
CA VAL A 39 22.98 -9.84 9.70
C VAL A 39 23.69 -9.03 10.78
N VAL A 40 23.04 -8.00 11.35
CA VAL A 40 23.60 -7.21 12.47
C VAL A 40 23.99 -8.12 13.63
N LYS A 41 23.09 -9.01 14.06
CA LYS A 41 23.38 -9.98 15.12
C LYS A 41 24.61 -10.84 14.83
N ASN A 42 24.67 -11.43 13.63
CA ASN A 42 25.77 -12.29 13.22
C ASN A 42 27.10 -11.54 13.11
N LEU A 43 27.08 -10.26 12.76
CA LEU A 43 28.28 -9.42 12.70
C LEU A 43 28.76 -9.04 14.11
N ILE A 44 27.84 -8.74 15.04
CA ILE A 44 28.17 -8.47 16.45
C ILE A 44 28.86 -9.70 17.06
N ASP A 45 28.24 -10.88 16.93
CA ASP A 45 28.77 -12.12 17.50
C ASP A 45 30.17 -12.49 16.97
N LYS A 46 30.52 -12.05 15.74
CA LYS A 46 31.82 -12.33 15.11
C LYS A 46 32.88 -11.27 15.36
N GLN A 47 32.51 -9.99 15.37
CA GLN A 47 33.47 -8.87 15.39
C GLN A 47 33.61 -8.26 16.79
N TYR A 48 32.63 -8.46 17.67
CA TYR A 48 32.59 -7.88 19.01
C TYR A 48 32.13 -8.92 20.05
N PRO A 49 32.88 -10.01 20.26
CA PRO A 49 32.53 -11.06 21.22
C PRO A 49 32.58 -10.60 22.67
N ASP A 50 33.24 -9.47 22.94
CA ASP A 50 33.37 -8.88 24.29
C ASP A 50 32.16 -8.04 24.70
N LEU A 51 31.20 -7.80 23.79
CA LEU A 51 29.94 -7.14 24.12
C LEU A 51 29.03 -8.08 24.89
N ASP A 52 28.31 -7.55 25.87
CA ASP A 52 27.34 -8.31 26.65
C ASP A 52 26.24 -8.87 25.73
N PRO A 53 26.13 -10.21 25.59
CA PRO A 53 25.12 -10.84 24.74
C PRO A 53 23.69 -10.50 25.16
N GLU A 54 23.46 -10.19 26.44
CA GLU A 54 22.14 -9.83 26.95
C GLU A 54 21.74 -8.42 26.49
N GLU A 55 22.65 -7.44 26.56
CA GLU A 55 22.44 -6.09 26.06
C GLU A 55 22.18 -6.09 24.53
N VAL A 56 22.98 -6.85 23.77
CA VAL A 56 22.84 -6.97 22.30
C VAL A 56 21.46 -7.50 21.94
N ARG A 57 21.02 -8.59 22.59
CA ARG A 57 19.70 -9.18 22.36
C ARG A 57 18.58 -8.19 22.70
N ALA A 58 18.67 -7.52 23.84
CA ALA A 58 17.68 -6.54 24.25
C ALA A 58 17.50 -5.41 23.23
N LYS A 59 18.61 -4.91 22.64
CA LYS A 59 18.56 -3.86 21.60
C LYS A 59 17.95 -4.34 20.30
N ILE A 60 18.30 -5.54 19.85
CA ILE A 60 17.76 -6.14 18.63
C ILE A 60 16.27 -6.46 18.79
N ASP A 61 15.88 -7.06 19.91
CA ASP A 61 14.49 -7.41 20.19
C ASP A 61 13.60 -6.16 20.31
N ALA A 62 14.13 -5.08 20.91
CA ALA A 62 13.44 -3.79 20.95
C ALA A 62 13.20 -3.21 19.54
N GLU A 63 14.18 -3.31 18.64
CA GLU A 63 14.02 -2.89 17.25
C GLU A 63 13.00 -3.78 16.51
N ILE A 64 13.07 -5.10 16.67
CA ILE A 64 12.09 -6.03 16.10
C ILE A 64 10.67 -5.71 16.58
N ALA A 65 10.49 -5.47 17.88
CA ALA A 65 9.19 -5.10 18.44
C ALA A 65 8.67 -3.78 17.87
N PHE A 66 9.54 -2.78 17.69
CA PHE A 66 9.19 -1.52 17.05
C PHE A 66 8.72 -1.73 15.60
N GLN A 67 9.47 -2.49 14.81
CA GLN A 67 9.12 -2.78 13.41
C GLN A 67 7.83 -3.59 13.28
N ASN A 68 7.60 -4.52 14.21
CA ASN A 68 6.34 -5.26 14.29
C ASN A 68 5.17 -4.32 14.61
N ASN A 69 5.30 -3.41 15.58
CA ASN A 69 4.25 -2.45 15.91
C ASN A 69 3.94 -1.51 14.74
N VAL A 70 4.97 -1.05 14.02
CA VAL A 70 4.80 -0.28 12.79
C VAL A 70 4.02 -1.13 11.78
N THR A 71 4.50 -2.34 11.48
CA THR A 71 3.85 -3.27 10.53
C THR A 71 2.40 -3.58 10.90
N GLU A 72 2.09 -3.82 12.17
CA GLU A 72 0.73 -4.08 12.64
C GLU A 72 -0.17 -2.83 12.50
N ARG A 73 0.36 -1.62 12.69
CA ARG A 73 -0.38 -0.38 12.37
C ARG A 73 -0.67 -0.27 10.87
N TRP A 74 0.33 -0.55 10.03
CA TRP A 74 0.12 -0.57 8.57
C TRP A 74 -0.88 -1.64 8.16
N LYS A 75 -0.81 -2.84 8.74
CA LYS A 75 -1.79 -3.90 8.52
C LYS A 75 -3.16 -3.47 9.01
N ALA A 76 -3.28 -2.84 10.18
CA ALA A 76 -4.57 -2.34 10.66
C ALA A 76 -5.15 -1.26 9.75
N ASP A 77 -4.32 -0.34 9.26
CA ASP A 77 -4.71 0.70 8.29
C ASP A 77 -5.12 0.07 6.94
N MET A 78 -4.41 -0.96 6.46
CA MET A 78 -4.77 -1.70 5.25
C MET A 78 -5.98 -2.63 5.43
N ASN A 79 -6.18 -3.17 6.64
CA ASN A 79 -7.25 -4.08 7.00
C ASN A 79 -8.52 -3.34 7.43
N SER A 80 -8.52 -2.00 7.39
CA SER A 80 -9.73 -1.17 7.27
C SER A 80 -10.42 -1.29 5.89
N ASP A 81 -10.11 -2.37 5.17
CA ASP A 81 -10.68 -2.89 3.93
C ASP A 81 -12.22 -3.03 4.04
N ILE A 82 -12.92 -1.91 3.91
CA ILE A 82 -14.34 -1.91 3.58
C ILE A 82 -14.43 -2.64 2.23
N ASN A 83 -15.07 -3.80 2.19
CA ASN A 83 -15.30 -4.58 0.96
C ASN A 83 -15.92 -3.74 -0.18
N LEU A 84 -16.53 -2.61 0.16
CA LEU A 84 -17.01 -1.61 -0.78
C LEU A 84 -15.93 -1.10 -1.73
N ALA A 85 -14.68 -0.92 -1.28
CA ALA A 85 -13.59 -0.47 -2.16
C ALA A 85 -13.21 -1.52 -3.22
N LYS A 86 -13.40 -2.82 -2.92
CA LYS A 86 -13.19 -3.92 -3.87
C LYS A 86 -14.30 -3.96 -4.93
N TYR A 87 -15.52 -3.58 -4.55
CA TYR A 87 -16.69 -3.61 -5.43
C TYR A 87 -17.04 -2.27 -6.08
N ILE A 88 -16.48 -1.14 -5.64
CA ILE A 88 -16.84 0.19 -6.18
C ILE A 88 -16.59 0.29 -7.69
N ARG A 89 -15.53 -0.35 -8.19
CA ARG A 89 -15.20 -0.39 -9.63
C ARG A 89 -16.29 -1.11 -10.44
N PRO A 90 -16.62 -2.40 -10.19
CA PRO A 90 -17.71 -3.04 -10.93
C PRO A 90 -19.09 -2.43 -10.65
N VAL A 91 -19.36 -1.96 -9.42
CA VAL A 91 -20.66 -1.38 -9.05
C VAL A 91 -20.92 -0.05 -9.77
N THR A 92 -19.91 0.80 -9.95
CA THR A 92 -20.07 2.05 -10.71
C THR A 92 -20.43 1.79 -12.17
N LEU A 93 -19.86 0.77 -12.81
CA LEU A 93 -20.24 0.37 -14.17
C LEU A 93 -21.70 -0.12 -14.24
N ILE A 94 -22.11 -0.96 -13.28
CA ILE A 94 -23.50 -1.47 -13.22
C ILE A 94 -24.47 -0.31 -12.99
N ALA A 95 -24.14 0.63 -12.09
CA ALA A 95 -24.98 1.79 -11.80
C ALA A 95 -25.14 2.72 -13.02
N LEU A 96 -24.05 3.00 -13.75
CA LEU A 96 -24.11 3.80 -14.98
C LEU A 96 -24.93 3.11 -16.07
N MET A 97 -24.77 1.79 -16.24
CA MET A 97 -25.55 1.00 -17.20
C MET A 97 -27.04 0.97 -16.83
N ALA A 98 -27.36 0.80 -15.54
CA ALA A 98 -28.74 0.83 -15.06
C ALA A 98 -29.37 2.21 -15.25
N MET A 99 -28.65 3.29 -14.92
CA MET A 99 -29.10 4.66 -15.16
C MET A 99 -29.38 4.89 -16.66
N PHE A 100 -28.45 4.48 -17.55
CA PHE A 100 -28.63 4.58 -18.99
C PHE A 100 -29.87 3.82 -19.48
N MET A 101 -30.04 2.57 -19.05
CA MET A 101 -31.20 1.75 -19.40
C MET A 101 -32.52 2.38 -18.92
N VAL A 102 -32.56 2.88 -17.68
CA VAL A 102 -33.74 3.58 -17.14
C VAL A 102 -34.04 4.83 -17.94
N THR A 103 -33.04 5.68 -18.23
CA THR A 103 -33.26 6.90 -19.02
C THR A 103 -33.75 6.58 -20.43
N MET A 104 -33.21 5.54 -21.07
CA MET A 104 -33.63 5.11 -22.41
C MET A 104 -35.08 4.58 -22.42
N VAL A 105 -35.45 3.79 -21.41
CA VAL A 105 -36.83 3.31 -21.26
C VAL A 105 -37.76 4.49 -21.03
N LEU A 106 -37.44 5.40 -20.12
CA LEU A 106 -38.27 6.57 -19.83
C LEU A 106 -38.44 7.50 -21.03
N ASP A 107 -37.38 7.72 -21.82
CA ASP A 107 -37.41 8.51 -23.06
C ASP A 107 -38.26 7.84 -24.15
N SER A 108 -38.32 6.51 -24.18
CA SER A 108 -39.14 5.74 -25.13
C SER A 108 -40.64 5.69 -24.78
N LEU A 109 -41.05 6.19 -23.62
CA LEU A 109 -42.46 6.19 -23.20
C LEU A 109 -43.14 7.48 -23.67
N ASP A 110 -43.80 7.41 -24.83
CA ASP A 110 -44.47 8.54 -25.51
C ASP A 110 -45.53 9.28 -24.65
N TYR A 111 -46.00 8.68 -23.55
CA TYR A 111 -47.02 9.26 -22.67
C TYR A 111 -46.43 10.09 -21.51
N LEU A 112 -45.10 10.08 -21.32
CA LEU A 112 -44.41 10.88 -20.32
C LEU A 112 -43.69 12.04 -21.02
N PRO A 113 -43.92 13.32 -20.62
CA PRO A 113 -43.17 14.46 -21.14
C PRO A 113 -41.77 14.53 -20.49
N PHE A 114 -41.03 13.43 -20.56
CA PHE A 114 -39.67 13.32 -20.06
C PHE A 114 -38.70 13.71 -21.18
N ASN A 115 -38.12 14.90 -21.07
CA ASN A 115 -37.11 15.37 -22.02
C ASN A 115 -35.76 15.49 -21.29
N VAL A 116 -34.81 14.64 -21.67
CA VAL A 116 -33.45 14.69 -21.14
C VAL A 116 -32.66 15.73 -21.92
N LYS A 117 -32.13 16.74 -21.23
CA LYS A 117 -31.25 17.73 -21.86
C LYS A 117 -30.05 17.05 -22.51
N GLU A 118 -29.73 17.45 -23.73
CA GLU A 118 -28.58 16.94 -24.50
C GLU A 118 -27.27 16.98 -23.70
N SER A 119 -27.05 18.03 -22.91
CA SER A 119 -25.89 18.14 -22.01
C SER A 119 -25.74 16.97 -21.04
N TYR A 120 -26.84 16.37 -20.58
CA TYR A 120 -26.81 15.23 -19.67
C TYR A 120 -26.54 13.92 -20.41
N VAL A 121 -27.03 13.80 -21.65
CA VAL A 121 -26.70 12.66 -22.53
C VAL A 121 -25.21 12.65 -22.84
N SER A 122 -24.65 13.79 -23.24
CA SER A 122 -23.20 13.91 -23.51
C SER A 122 -22.36 13.66 -22.26
N LEU A 123 -22.80 14.13 -21.09
CA LEU A 123 -22.12 13.83 -19.82
C LEU A 123 -22.12 12.33 -19.53
N LEU A 124 -23.28 11.66 -19.69
CA LEU A 124 -23.43 10.23 -19.45
C LEU A 124 -22.56 9.40 -20.41
N GLU A 125 -22.50 9.79 -21.68
CA GLU A 125 -21.61 9.17 -22.68
C GLU A 125 -20.13 9.26 -22.26
N ILE A 126 -19.66 10.46 -21.89
CA ILE A 126 -18.26 10.68 -21.46
C ILE A 126 -17.96 9.86 -20.19
N LEU A 127 -18.86 9.87 -19.21
CA LEU A 127 -18.70 9.10 -17.97
C LEU A 127 -18.68 7.59 -18.24
N MET A 128 -19.54 7.10 -19.12
CA MET A 128 -19.56 5.69 -19.54
C MET A 128 -18.25 5.31 -20.24
N LEU A 129 -17.83 6.05 -21.28
CA LEU A 129 -16.58 5.76 -22.00
C LEU A 129 -15.37 5.76 -21.05
N THR A 130 -15.30 6.75 -20.16
CA THR A 130 -14.21 6.88 -19.18
C THR A 130 -14.22 5.72 -18.18
N SER A 131 -15.37 5.37 -17.63
CA SER A 131 -15.50 4.28 -16.64
C SER A 131 -15.21 2.90 -17.24
N PHE A 132 -15.71 2.62 -18.46
CA PHE A 132 -15.44 1.40 -19.20
C PHE A 132 -13.95 1.30 -19.58
N GLY A 133 -13.37 2.39 -20.11
CA GLY A 133 -11.95 2.47 -20.42
C GLY A 133 -11.08 2.19 -19.20
N ALA A 134 -11.34 2.87 -18.07
CA ALA A 134 -10.60 2.66 -16.83
C ALA A 134 -10.72 1.23 -16.29
N TYR A 135 -11.91 0.62 -16.34
CA TYR A 135 -12.14 -0.73 -15.82
C TYR A 135 -11.47 -1.81 -16.67
N PHE A 136 -11.63 -1.76 -18.00
CA PHE A 136 -11.07 -2.77 -18.88
C PHE A 136 -9.59 -2.53 -19.20
N ALA A 137 -9.17 -1.30 -19.49
CA ALA A 137 -7.75 -0.99 -19.72
C ALA A 137 -6.93 -1.15 -18.44
N GLY A 138 -7.46 -0.71 -17.28
CA GLY A 138 -6.80 -0.89 -15.99
C GLY A 138 -6.59 -2.37 -15.64
N ARG A 139 -7.59 -3.23 -15.85
CA ARG A 139 -7.45 -4.68 -15.65
C ARG A 139 -6.46 -5.33 -16.62
N THR A 140 -6.41 -4.87 -17.87
CA THR A 140 -5.45 -5.37 -18.87
C THR A 140 -4.02 -5.01 -18.49
N ILE A 141 -3.76 -3.77 -18.06
CA ILE A 141 -2.44 -3.33 -17.59
C ILE A 141 -2.03 -4.08 -16.31
N GLU A 142 -2.95 -4.27 -15.37
CA GLU A 142 -2.67 -5.02 -14.13
C GLU A 142 -2.24 -6.47 -14.41
N LYS A 143 -2.86 -7.12 -15.40
CA LYS A 143 -2.47 -8.47 -15.83
C LYS A 143 -1.12 -8.48 -16.56
N ALA A 144 -0.88 -7.51 -17.43
CA ALA A 144 0.38 -7.41 -18.19
C ALA A 144 1.59 -7.15 -17.28
N LYS A 145 1.41 -6.47 -16.14
CA LYS A 145 2.49 -6.19 -15.18
C LYS A 145 2.77 -7.35 -14.21
N LYS A 146 1.89 -8.35 -14.14
CA LYS A 146 2.05 -9.56 -13.30
C LYS A 146 2.66 -10.74 -14.06
N GLN A 147 2.78 -10.64 -15.39
CA GLN A 147 3.56 -11.57 -16.23
C GLN A 147 4.97 -11.03 -16.43
#